data_AF-A0A9W4GXY9-F1
#
_entry.id   AF-A0A9W4GXY9-F1
#
_cell.length_a   1.000
_cell.length_b   1.000
_cell.length_c   1.000
_cell.angle_alpha   90.00
_cell.angle_beta   90.00
_cell.angle_gamma   90.00
#
_symmetry.space_group_name_H-M   'P 1'
#
loop_
_entity.id
_entity.type
_entity.pdbx_description
1 polymer ?
#
loop_
_entity_poly.entity_id
_entity_poly.type
_entity_poly.pdbx_seq_one_letter_code
_entity_poly.pdbx_strand_id
1 'polypeptide(L)'
;MHQARKTTKRWLLAGGALAAAAAFTVTALPSANASSPADRGHRSQPVTVHVLSPERRDNTGAEGKGWFVDLELVFHDKAIHRTGFTAPQLTGPGAHNNTAPFPGLFSPGQDESLPGLVVLDSTVTSQAPFAGPGTNLANLFNLTGVTHRTAHETRISDTWIVGNPIAGTDTDSVLTVAVVDDLDHDGVYDDAPGVVPDANHDGVVNAADLQRLGIASDVVQVPFHIDGAPVA
;
A
#
# COMPACT_ATOMS: atom_id res chain seq x y z
N MET A 1 -51.41 20.21 -62.82
CA MET A 1 -50.53 21.38 -62.64
C MET A 1 -49.10 20.88 -62.84
N HIS A 2 -48.63 20.94 -64.09
CA HIS A 2 -47.41 21.67 -64.55
C HIS A 2 -46.10 21.13 -63.93
N GLN A 3 -45.38 20.24 -64.64
CA GLN A 3 -44.36 20.51 -65.69
C GLN A 3 -43.05 21.04 -65.08
N ALA A 4 -41.83 20.65 -65.49
CA ALA A 4 -41.29 19.95 -66.66
C ALA A 4 -39.87 19.41 -66.31
N ARG A 5 -39.40 18.29 -66.89
CA ARG A 5 -38.39 18.20 -67.99
C ARG A 5 -37.00 18.83 -67.66
N LYS A 6 -35.84 18.32 -68.06
CA LYS A 6 -35.38 17.22 -68.94
C LYS A 6 -33.85 17.16 -68.82
N THR A 7 -33.29 15.96 -68.93
CA THR A 7 -32.07 15.54 -69.68
C THR A 7 -31.14 16.64 -70.24
N THR A 8 -29.81 16.51 -70.28
CA THR A 8 -29.08 15.52 -71.09
C THR A 8 -27.55 15.63 -70.88
N LYS A 9 -26.88 14.47 -70.98
CA LYS A 9 -25.45 14.14 -71.14
C LYS A 9 -24.57 15.14 -71.91
N ARG A 10 -23.26 15.13 -71.61
CA ARG A 10 -22.21 14.78 -72.60
C ARG A 10 -20.85 14.46 -71.96
N TRP A 11 -20.29 13.34 -72.41
CA TRP A 11 -18.91 12.86 -72.23
C TRP A 11 -18.01 13.42 -73.35
N LEU A 12 -16.70 13.53 -73.09
CA LEU A 12 -15.53 13.41 -74.00
C LEU A 12 -14.28 13.53 -73.09
N LEU A 13 -13.51 12.47 -72.84
CA LEU A 13 -12.45 11.81 -73.64
C LEU A 13 -11.10 12.55 -73.68
N ALA A 14 -10.05 11.71 -73.68
CA ALA A 14 -8.62 11.96 -73.89
C ALA A 14 -7.87 12.53 -72.67
N GLY A 15 -6.78 11.94 -72.17
CA GLY A 15 -5.73 11.22 -72.88
C GLY A 15 -4.52 12.15 -73.00
N GLY A 16 -3.45 11.87 -72.25
CA GLY A 16 -2.23 12.67 -72.31
C GLY A 16 -1.29 12.38 -71.14
N ALA A 17 -0.37 11.44 -71.34
CA ALA A 17 0.85 11.36 -70.55
C ALA A 17 1.85 12.40 -71.08
N LEU A 18 2.54 13.12 -70.19
CA LEU A 18 3.92 13.55 -70.41
C LEU A 18 4.54 14.06 -69.09
N ALA A 19 5.74 13.55 -68.84
CA ALA A 19 6.55 13.68 -67.64
C ALA A 19 7.08 15.12 -67.42
N ALA A 20 7.35 15.45 -66.16
CA ALA A 20 8.32 16.48 -65.81
C ALA A 20 8.98 16.18 -64.45
N ALA A 21 10.28 15.85 -64.56
CA ALA A 21 11.43 16.18 -63.72
C ALA A 21 11.33 16.24 -62.18
N ALA A 22 12.37 15.68 -61.58
CA ALA A 22 12.65 15.57 -60.16
C ALA A 22 12.79 16.90 -59.41
N ALA A 23 12.35 16.89 -58.15
CA ALA A 23 13.07 17.51 -57.06
C ALA A 23 12.97 16.57 -55.84
N PHE A 24 14.05 15.86 -55.52
CA PHE A 24 14.19 15.21 -54.23
C PHE A 24 14.34 16.30 -53.18
N THR A 25 13.25 16.66 -52.49
CA THR A 25 13.37 17.31 -51.19
C THR A 25 13.74 16.22 -50.19
N VAL A 26 14.97 16.26 -49.70
CA VAL A 26 15.32 15.56 -48.45
C VAL A 26 14.58 16.29 -47.34
N THR A 27 13.33 15.90 -47.08
CA THR A 27 12.73 16.20 -45.78
C THR A 27 13.45 15.31 -44.79
N ALA A 28 14.38 15.90 -44.04
CA ALA A 28 14.85 15.30 -42.81
C ALA A 28 13.61 15.09 -41.93
N LEU A 29 13.07 13.87 -41.97
CA LEU A 29 12.18 13.41 -40.92
C LEU A 29 12.99 13.56 -39.63
N PRO A 30 12.48 14.26 -38.60
CA PRO A 30 13.05 14.06 -37.29
C PRO A 30 12.94 12.56 -37.05
N SER A 31 14.08 11.89 -36.92
CA SER A 31 14.13 10.57 -36.34
C SER A 31 13.41 10.71 -35.01
N ALA A 32 12.18 10.21 -34.95
CA ALA A 32 11.53 9.95 -33.69
C ALA A 32 12.51 9.03 -32.97
N ASN A 33 13.27 9.59 -32.03
CA ASN A 33 13.98 8.81 -31.05
C ASN A 33 12.87 7.97 -30.42
N ALA A 34 12.78 6.71 -30.84
CA ALA A 34 12.08 5.71 -30.11
C ALA A 34 12.76 5.70 -28.76
N SER A 35 12.16 6.43 -27.81
CA SER A 35 12.49 6.32 -26.41
C SER A 35 12.47 4.84 -26.14
N SER A 36 13.66 4.28 -25.93
CA SER A 36 13.79 2.91 -25.47
C SER A 36 12.87 2.77 -24.27
N PRO A 37 12.13 1.65 -24.13
CA PRO A 37 11.29 1.44 -22.96
C PRO A 37 12.14 1.76 -21.76
N ALA A 38 11.74 2.79 -21.02
CA ALA A 38 12.43 3.21 -19.82
C ALA A 38 12.69 1.94 -19.02
N ASP A 39 13.97 1.70 -18.79
CA ASP A 39 14.46 0.77 -17.81
C ASP A 39 13.55 0.91 -16.60
N ARG A 40 12.73 -0.11 -16.32
CA ARG A 40 12.02 -0.23 -15.04
C ARG A 40 13.11 -0.55 -14.03
N GLY A 41 14.00 0.41 -13.80
CA GLY A 41 14.92 0.39 -12.69
C GLY A 41 14.04 0.19 -11.48
N HIS A 42 14.31 -0.88 -10.74
CA HIS A 42 13.82 -1.04 -9.39
C HIS A 42 14.20 0.25 -8.66
N ARG A 43 13.27 1.21 -8.57
CA ARG A 43 13.41 2.29 -7.60
C ARG A 43 13.45 1.55 -6.28
N SER A 44 14.59 1.61 -5.60
CA SER A 44 14.66 1.15 -4.23
C SER A 44 13.53 1.87 -3.49
N GLN A 45 12.60 1.09 -2.95
CA GLN A 45 11.51 1.60 -2.14
C GLN A 45 12.13 2.47 -1.02
N PRO A 46 11.62 3.69 -0.77
CA PRO A 46 12.16 4.53 0.29
C PRO A 46 11.97 3.90 1.68
N VAL A 47 11.05 2.95 1.82
CA VAL A 47 10.81 2.20 3.05
C VAL A 47 10.85 0.69 2.79
N THR A 48 11.52 -0.05 3.66
CA THR A 48 11.46 -1.52 3.70
C THR A 48 10.69 -1.96 4.95
N VAL A 49 9.81 -2.95 4.77
CA VAL A 49 9.04 -3.56 5.84
C VAL A 49 9.54 -4.98 6.04
N HIS A 50 9.87 -5.32 7.29
CA HIS A 50 10.15 -6.68 7.72
C HIS A 50 9.08 -7.12 8.72
N VAL A 51 8.43 -8.24 8.45
CA VAL A 51 7.56 -8.92 9.42
C VAL A 51 8.38 -10.03 10.06
N LEU A 52 8.62 -9.91 11.36
CA LEU A 52 9.39 -10.85 12.17
C LEU A 52 8.48 -11.92 12.80
N SER A 53 7.23 -11.56 13.11
CA SER A 53 6.18 -12.48 13.55
C SER A 53 4.81 -11.98 13.06
N PRO A 54 3.90 -12.85 12.61
CA PRO A 54 4.14 -14.27 12.32
C PRO A 54 5.08 -14.45 11.12
N GLU A 55 5.75 -15.59 11.02
CA GLU A 55 6.39 -16.02 9.78
C GLU A 55 5.40 -16.77 8.87
N ARG A 56 5.82 -16.96 7.61
CA ARG A 56 5.00 -17.66 6.61
C ARG A 56 4.77 -19.11 7.06
N ARG A 57 3.49 -19.49 7.17
CA ARG A 57 3.00 -20.82 7.62
C ARG A 57 3.19 -21.11 9.10
N ASP A 58 3.43 -20.09 9.91
CA ASP A 58 3.35 -20.29 11.35
C ASP A 58 1.95 -20.73 11.77
N ASN A 59 1.89 -21.55 12.81
CA ASN A 59 0.69 -21.75 13.60
C ASN A 59 0.86 -20.93 14.89
N THR A 60 0.05 -19.89 15.04
CA THR A 60 0.29 -18.86 16.06
C THR A 60 -0.86 -18.75 17.06
N GLY A 61 -0.50 -18.45 18.31
CA GLY A 61 -1.44 -18.23 19.39
C GLY A 61 -2.04 -19.51 19.96
N ALA A 62 -3.10 -19.32 20.73
CA ALA A 62 -3.98 -20.35 21.29
C ALA A 62 -5.37 -19.73 21.51
N GLU A 63 -6.44 -20.45 21.21
CA GLU A 63 -7.82 -19.93 21.23
C GLU A 63 -7.99 -18.60 20.45
N GLY A 64 -7.24 -18.42 19.36
CA GLY A 64 -7.24 -17.23 18.52
C GLY A 64 -6.53 -15.99 19.09
N LYS A 65 -5.85 -16.10 20.24
CA LYS A 65 -5.20 -14.98 20.95
C LYS A 65 -3.78 -15.35 21.38
N GLY A 66 -3.06 -14.40 21.97
CA GLY A 66 -1.74 -14.61 22.56
C GLY A 66 -0.61 -14.75 21.54
N TRP A 67 -0.79 -14.16 20.35
CA TRP A 67 0.23 -14.13 19.30
C TRP A 67 0.72 -12.70 19.05
N PHE A 68 1.84 -12.58 18.33
CA PHE A 68 2.49 -11.30 18.06
C PHE A 68 2.40 -10.92 16.59
N VAL A 69 2.16 -9.64 16.35
CA VAL A 69 2.62 -8.97 15.14
C VAL A 69 3.86 -8.19 15.52
N ASP A 70 5.01 -8.54 14.93
CA ASP A 70 6.30 -7.90 15.21
C ASP A 70 6.94 -7.44 13.92
N LEU A 71 7.27 -6.15 13.85
CA LEU A 71 7.68 -5.45 12.64
C LEU A 71 9.01 -4.74 12.84
N GLU A 72 9.79 -4.65 11.77
CA GLU A 72 10.86 -3.67 11.62
C GLU A 72 10.62 -2.86 10.34
N LEU A 73 10.56 -1.53 10.49
CA LEU A 73 10.48 -0.57 9.40
C LEU A 73 11.85 0.07 9.21
N VAL A 74 12.35 0.07 7.97
CA VAL A 74 13.63 0.68 7.61
C VAL A 74 13.37 1.82 6.62
N PHE A 75 13.59 3.06 7.06
CA PHE A 75 13.46 4.25 6.23
C PHE A 75 14.83 4.65 5.68
N HIS A 76 14.99 4.58 4.36
CA HIS A 76 16.25 4.84 3.65
C HIS A 76 16.43 6.33 3.35
N ASP A 77 17.61 6.85 3.68
CA ASP A 77 17.99 8.27 3.55
C ASP A 77 16.98 9.24 4.19
N LYS A 78 16.28 8.78 5.25
CA LYS A 78 15.34 9.58 6.03
C LYS A 78 15.85 9.76 7.46
N ALA A 79 15.83 11.01 7.90
CA ALA A 79 15.93 11.33 9.32
C ALA A 79 14.59 11.02 10.02
N ILE A 80 14.65 10.72 11.31
CA ILE A 80 13.48 10.35 12.13
C ILE A 80 12.23 11.26 11.96
N HIS A 81 12.40 12.58 11.86
CA HIS A 81 11.26 13.50 11.69
C HIS A 81 10.52 13.36 10.35
N ARG A 82 11.12 12.68 9.38
CA ARG A 82 10.52 12.38 8.07
C ARG A 82 9.76 11.06 8.07
N THR A 83 9.91 10.24 9.11
CA THR A 83 9.31 8.89 9.19
C THR A 83 7.87 8.86 9.69
N GLY A 84 7.35 10.01 10.14
CA GLY A 84 6.08 10.08 10.87
C GLY A 84 6.20 9.73 12.36
N PHE A 85 7.34 9.21 12.83
CA PHE A 85 7.51 8.83 14.24
C PHE A 85 7.32 9.99 15.22
N THR A 86 6.32 9.89 16.10
CA THR A 86 5.95 10.96 17.03
C THR A 86 6.52 10.74 18.45
N ALA A 87 6.41 9.52 18.99
CA ALA A 87 6.91 9.16 20.33
C ALA A 87 7.05 7.64 20.49
N PRO A 88 7.90 7.15 21.42
CA PRO A 88 7.90 5.74 21.80
C PRO A 88 6.59 5.35 22.47
N GLN A 89 6.05 4.19 22.10
CA GLN A 89 5.00 3.55 22.88
C GLN A 89 5.68 2.73 23.99
N LEU A 90 5.23 2.91 25.25
CA LEU A 90 5.76 2.26 26.47
C LEU A 90 7.18 2.69 26.93
N THR A 91 7.37 3.89 27.51
CA THR A 91 8.62 4.22 28.26
C THR A 91 8.46 5.03 29.57
N GLY A 92 9.25 4.66 30.61
CA GLY A 92 9.64 5.46 31.81
C GLY A 92 9.34 4.85 33.20
N PRO A 93 10.14 5.09 34.28
CA PRO A 93 10.11 4.38 35.60
C PRO A 93 8.92 4.76 36.52
N GLY A 94 7.74 4.92 35.92
CA GLY A 94 6.46 5.01 36.60
C GLY A 94 5.80 3.63 36.71
N ALA A 95 4.60 3.60 37.30
CA ALA A 95 3.83 2.37 37.42
C ALA A 95 3.48 1.79 36.04
N HIS A 96 4.21 0.76 35.62
CA HIS A 96 3.79 -0.13 34.54
C HIS A 96 2.64 -0.97 35.06
N ASN A 97 1.41 -0.48 34.89
CA ASN A 97 0.25 -1.26 35.28
C ASN A 97 -0.19 -2.08 34.07
N ASN A 98 -0.21 -3.40 34.22
CA ASN A 98 -0.94 -4.35 33.36
C ASN A 98 -2.46 -4.08 33.47
N THR A 99 -2.92 -2.85 33.24
CA THR A 99 -4.29 -2.42 33.43
C THR A 99 -4.74 -1.69 32.17
N ALA A 100 -5.74 -2.27 31.51
CA ALA A 100 -6.36 -1.67 30.34
C ALA A 100 -7.28 -0.48 30.72
N PRO A 101 -7.39 0.57 29.87
CA PRO A 101 -6.45 0.95 28.81
C PRO A 101 -5.62 2.20 29.18
N PHE A 102 -4.45 2.22 28.56
CA PHE A 102 -3.45 3.28 28.53
C PHE A 102 -4.04 4.66 28.16
N PRO A 103 -3.35 5.78 28.45
CA PRO A 103 -3.71 7.05 27.81
C PRO A 103 -3.54 6.94 26.28
N GLY A 104 -4.64 7.12 25.55
CA GLY A 104 -4.78 6.89 24.11
C GLY A 104 -6.02 6.05 23.80
N LEU A 105 -6.68 6.26 22.66
CA LEU A 105 -7.78 5.39 22.22
C LEU A 105 -7.15 4.13 21.62
N PHE A 106 -7.02 3.07 22.42
CA PHE A 106 -6.57 1.76 21.93
C PHE A 106 -7.68 1.14 21.07
N SER A 107 -7.74 1.57 19.82
CA SER A 107 -8.74 1.21 18.84
C SER A 107 -8.07 1.02 17.48
N PRO A 108 -8.67 0.23 16.58
CA PRO A 108 -8.20 0.15 15.21
C PRO A 108 -8.18 1.53 14.54
N GLY A 109 -7.28 1.73 13.59
CA GLY A 109 -7.12 2.96 12.84
C GLY A 109 -5.66 3.24 12.51
N GLN A 110 -5.44 4.48 12.09
CA GLN A 110 -4.11 5.06 11.90
C GLN A 110 -3.37 5.14 13.23
N ASP A 111 -2.12 4.66 13.25
CA ASP A 111 -1.29 4.69 14.46
C ASP A 111 -0.86 6.12 14.81
N GLU A 112 -1.04 6.51 16.07
CA GLU A 112 -0.56 7.79 16.60
C GLU A 112 0.98 7.91 16.59
N SER A 113 1.68 6.78 16.68
CA SER A 113 3.16 6.72 16.73
C SER A 113 3.81 6.51 15.37
N LEU A 114 3.17 5.78 14.46
CA LEU A 114 3.57 5.55 13.07
C LEU A 114 2.40 5.80 12.10
N PRO A 115 1.99 7.05 11.89
CA PRO A 115 0.79 7.40 11.12
C PRO A 115 0.82 7.04 9.63
N GLY A 116 1.98 6.64 9.09
CA GLY A 116 2.10 6.11 7.73
C GLY A 116 1.93 4.58 7.63
N LEU A 117 1.82 3.86 8.76
CA LEU A 117 1.75 2.40 8.78
C LEU A 117 0.32 1.89 8.50
N VAL A 118 0.23 0.88 7.64
CA VAL A 118 -0.97 0.09 7.43
C VAL A 118 -0.69 -1.37 7.78
N VAL A 119 -1.51 -1.92 8.67
CA VAL A 119 -1.52 -3.35 9.01
C VAL A 119 -2.93 -3.88 8.84
N LEU A 120 -3.10 -4.89 7.99
CA LEU A 120 -4.38 -5.56 7.75
C LEU A 120 -4.25 -7.04 8.06
N ASP A 121 -5.36 -7.64 8.47
CA ASP A 121 -5.49 -9.09 8.58
C ASP A 121 -6.77 -9.55 7.88
N SER A 122 -6.64 -10.55 7.02
CA SER A 122 -7.70 -10.95 6.08
C SER A 122 -8.96 -11.51 6.73
N THR A 123 -8.90 -11.92 7.99
CA THR A 123 -10.01 -12.56 8.72
C THR A 123 -10.60 -11.68 9.83
N VAL A 124 -10.18 -10.42 9.92
CA VAL A 124 -10.79 -9.44 10.84
C VAL A 124 -12.28 -9.31 10.55
N THR A 125 -13.07 -9.44 11.61
CA THR A 125 -14.54 -9.38 11.50
C THR A 125 -15.05 -7.96 11.25
N SER A 126 -16.23 -7.81 10.65
CA SER A 126 -16.92 -6.51 10.48
C SER A 126 -17.74 -6.11 11.72
N GLN A 127 -17.29 -6.45 12.92
CA GLN A 127 -17.95 -6.06 14.17
C GLN A 127 -17.29 -4.81 14.74
N ALA A 128 -18.10 -3.81 15.12
CA ALA A 128 -17.58 -2.58 15.71
C ALA A 128 -16.61 -2.87 16.89
N PRO A 129 -15.43 -2.21 16.95
CA PRO A 129 -15.02 -1.04 16.14
C PRO A 129 -14.40 -1.36 14.75
N PHE A 130 -14.36 -2.63 14.34
CA PHE A 130 -13.77 -3.05 13.08
C PHE A 130 -14.76 -2.92 11.90
N ALA A 131 -14.23 -2.57 10.74
CA ALA A 131 -14.95 -2.50 9.47
C ALA A 131 -14.72 -3.75 8.59
N GLY A 132 -14.10 -4.81 9.13
CA GLY A 132 -13.69 -6.00 8.39
C GLY A 132 -12.23 -5.95 7.94
N PRO A 133 -11.84 -6.71 6.90
CA PRO A 133 -10.45 -6.85 6.46
C PRO A 133 -9.75 -5.56 6.04
N GLY A 134 -10.50 -4.50 5.70
CA GLY A 134 -9.92 -3.18 5.39
C GLY A 134 -9.60 -2.32 6.61
N THR A 135 -9.88 -2.79 7.83
CA THR A 135 -9.58 -2.04 9.05
C THR A 135 -8.07 -1.94 9.25
N ASN A 136 -7.50 -0.73 9.33
CA ASN A 136 -6.10 -0.59 9.69
C ASN A 136 -5.92 -0.95 11.17
N LEU A 137 -5.01 -1.87 11.46
CA LEU A 137 -4.72 -2.37 12.80
C LEU A 137 -3.48 -1.71 13.42
N ALA A 138 -2.83 -0.77 12.72
CA ALA A 138 -1.57 -0.16 13.16
C ALA A 138 -1.70 0.52 14.53
N ASN A 139 -2.82 1.16 14.84
CA ASN A 139 -3.03 1.79 16.15
C ASN A 139 -3.30 0.79 17.31
N LEU A 140 -3.20 -0.51 17.05
CA LEU A 140 -3.21 -1.55 18.09
C LEU A 140 -1.80 -1.93 18.55
N PHE A 141 -0.74 -1.36 17.97
CA PHE A 141 0.61 -1.62 18.44
C PHE A 141 0.83 -1.08 19.85
N ASN A 142 1.65 -1.81 20.62
CA ASN A 142 1.87 -1.55 22.04
C ASN A 142 3.29 -1.04 22.32
N LEU A 143 4.25 -1.46 21.50
CA LEU A 143 5.67 -1.26 21.71
C LEU A 143 6.29 -0.72 20.43
N THR A 144 6.48 0.60 20.36
CA THR A 144 7.15 1.26 19.24
C THR A 144 8.44 1.89 19.73
N GLY A 145 9.55 1.63 19.04
CA GLY A 145 10.84 2.18 19.43
C GLY A 145 11.79 2.35 18.25
N VAL A 146 12.59 3.42 18.31
CA VAL A 146 13.70 3.63 17.36
C VAL A 146 14.84 2.69 17.75
N THR A 147 15.14 1.72 16.89
CA THR A 147 16.17 0.70 17.15
C THR A 147 17.49 1.02 16.47
N HIS A 148 17.48 1.85 15.43
CA HIS A 148 18.69 2.29 14.74
C HIS A 148 18.53 3.69 14.13
N ARG A 149 19.60 4.49 14.17
CA ARG A 149 19.61 5.81 13.53
C ARG A 149 21.01 6.19 13.04
N THR A 150 21.12 6.48 11.75
CA THR A 150 22.31 7.06 11.10
C THR A 150 21.90 8.24 10.23
N ALA A 151 22.86 8.80 9.47
CA ALA A 151 22.57 9.81 8.46
C ALA A 151 21.81 9.27 7.24
N HIS A 152 21.84 7.95 7.02
CA HIS A 152 21.31 7.29 5.82
C HIS A 152 20.15 6.34 6.11
N GLU A 153 19.78 6.17 7.38
CA GLU A 153 18.83 5.13 7.76
C GLU A 153 18.23 5.43 9.13
N THR A 154 16.92 5.22 9.25
CA THR A 154 16.21 5.13 10.53
C THR A 154 15.48 3.80 10.57
N ARG A 155 15.69 3.01 11.64
CA ARG A 155 14.91 1.79 11.90
C ARG A 155 14.00 1.97 13.10
N ILE A 156 12.78 1.51 12.94
CA ILE A 156 11.75 1.52 13.97
C ILE A 156 11.22 0.11 14.10
N SER A 157 11.22 -0.41 15.32
CA SER A 157 10.53 -1.66 15.63
C SER A 157 9.18 -1.35 16.24
N ASP A 158 8.22 -2.19 15.89
CA ASP A 158 6.85 -2.07 16.36
C ASP A 158 6.29 -3.45 16.69
N THR A 159 5.77 -3.64 17.90
CA THR A 159 5.18 -4.91 18.33
C THR A 159 3.78 -4.75 18.90
N TRP A 160 2.86 -5.58 18.43
CA TRP A 160 1.50 -5.74 18.94
C TRP A 160 1.30 -7.15 19.49
N ILE A 161 0.67 -7.26 20.68
CA ILE A 161 0.18 -8.52 21.21
C ILE A 161 -1.32 -8.66 20.94
N VAL A 162 -1.69 -9.64 20.13
CA VAL A 162 -3.08 -9.93 19.82
C VAL A 162 -3.73 -10.64 21.00
N GLY A 163 -4.29 -9.85 21.93
CA GLY A 163 -4.85 -10.37 23.19
C GLY A 163 -6.25 -10.98 23.11
N ASN A 164 -6.95 -10.85 21.98
CA ASN A 164 -8.35 -11.28 21.81
C ASN A 164 -8.54 -11.85 20.39
N PRO A 165 -9.45 -12.82 20.14
CA PRO A 165 -9.58 -13.49 18.84
C PRO A 165 -10.31 -12.64 17.79
N ILE A 166 -9.79 -11.43 17.53
CA ILE A 166 -10.41 -10.45 16.62
C ILE A 166 -10.25 -10.84 15.14
N ALA A 167 -9.26 -11.68 14.83
CA ALA A 167 -8.99 -12.25 13.51
C ALA A 167 -9.50 -13.70 13.38
N GLY A 168 -10.32 -14.17 14.33
CA GLY A 168 -10.88 -15.52 14.31
C GLY A 168 -10.09 -16.54 15.15
N THR A 169 -10.42 -17.81 14.94
CA THR A 169 -9.94 -18.94 15.72
C THR A 169 -9.95 -20.17 14.81
N ASP A 170 -8.88 -20.98 14.81
CA ASP A 170 -8.72 -22.14 13.91
C ASP A 170 -8.93 -21.76 12.44
N THR A 171 -8.20 -20.74 11.97
CA THR A 171 -8.38 -20.19 10.63
C THR A 171 -7.06 -19.80 10.00
N ASP A 172 -6.95 -19.99 8.68
CA ASP A 172 -5.89 -19.40 7.89
C ASP A 172 -6.16 -17.91 7.70
N SER A 173 -5.13 -17.08 7.83
CA SER A 173 -5.19 -15.65 7.54
C SER A 173 -3.93 -15.19 6.79
N VAL A 174 -4.00 -13.95 6.29
CA VAL A 174 -2.92 -13.25 5.62
C VAL A 174 -2.75 -11.90 6.31
N LEU A 175 -1.60 -11.71 6.97
CA LEU A 175 -1.16 -10.40 7.43
C LEU A 175 -0.64 -9.62 6.22
N THR A 176 -1.18 -8.43 5.99
CA THR A 176 -0.73 -7.52 4.93
C THR A 176 -0.22 -6.23 5.56
N VAL A 177 1.04 -5.87 5.28
CA VAL A 177 1.70 -4.70 5.87
C VAL A 177 2.31 -3.83 4.78
N ALA A 178 2.13 -2.52 4.89
CA ALA A 178 2.76 -1.53 4.02
C ALA A 178 2.91 -0.18 4.74
N VAL A 179 3.76 0.69 4.20
CA VAL A 179 3.85 2.11 4.57
C VAL A 179 3.30 2.94 3.41
N VAL A 180 2.34 3.81 3.71
CA VAL A 180 1.72 4.73 2.75
C VAL A 180 2.75 5.80 2.36
N ASP A 181 2.72 6.20 1.09
CA ASP A 181 3.63 7.26 0.60
C ASP A 181 3.24 8.63 1.20
N ASP A 182 4.12 9.61 1.05
CA ASP A 182 3.83 11.02 1.35
C ASP A 182 2.92 11.58 0.24
N LEU A 183 1.61 11.39 0.42
CA LEU A 183 0.55 11.69 -0.52
C LEU A 183 0.24 13.19 -0.60
N ASP A 184 0.43 13.91 0.51
CA ASP A 184 0.19 15.37 0.56
C ASP A 184 1.45 16.21 0.24
N HIS A 185 2.61 15.55 0.14
CA HIS A 185 3.91 16.10 -0.23
C HIS A 185 4.51 17.09 0.77
N ASP A 186 4.18 16.95 2.07
CA ASP A 186 4.83 17.72 3.14
C ASP A 186 6.21 17.16 3.53
N GLY A 187 6.52 15.96 3.03
CA GLY A 187 7.76 15.22 3.24
C GLY A 187 7.75 14.36 4.49
N VAL A 188 6.60 13.98 5.03
CA VAL A 188 6.44 13.07 6.17
C VAL A 188 5.58 11.88 5.74
N TYR A 189 5.88 10.68 6.26
CA TYR A 189 5.06 9.49 6.01
C TYR A 189 3.97 9.36 7.08
N ASP A 190 2.86 10.09 6.93
CA ASP A 190 1.76 10.12 7.90
C ASP A 190 0.34 10.07 7.29
N ASP A 191 0.23 9.61 6.05
CA ASP A 191 -1.02 9.61 5.27
C ASP A 191 -1.85 8.32 5.33
N ALA A 192 -1.55 7.37 6.24
CA ALA A 192 -2.28 6.11 6.27
C ALA A 192 -3.74 6.29 6.73
N PRO A 193 -4.72 5.73 6.00
CA PRO A 193 -6.11 5.81 6.42
C PRO A 193 -6.39 4.86 7.60
N GLY A 194 -7.39 5.20 8.42
CA GLY A 194 -7.88 4.30 9.46
C GLY A 194 -8.66 3.08 8.93
N VAL A 195 -9.23 3.21 7.72
CA VAL A 195 -9.85 2.10 6.98
C VAL A 195 -9.39 2.20 5.54
N VAL A 196 -8.72 1.17 5.05
CA VAL A 196 -8.28 1.08 3.66
C VAL A 196 -9.50 0.83 2.77
N PRO A 197 -9.78 1.71 1.78
CA PRO A 197 -10.89 1.50 0.87
C PRO A 197 -10.60 0.35 -0.11
N ASP A 198 -11.66 -0.34 -0.54
CA ASP A 198 -11.62 -1.18 -1.74
C ASP A 198 -11.51 -0.27 -2.98
N ALA A 199 -10.27 0.02 -3.35
CA ALA A 199 -9.92 0.98 -4.39
C ALA A 199 -10.06 0.40 -5.80
N ASN A 200 -10.19 -0.93 -5.91
CA ASN A 200 -10.38 -1.61 -7.19
C ASN A 200 -11.84 -2.08 -7.43
N HIS A 201 -12.68 -2.01 -6.39
CA HIS A 201 -14.09 -2.39 -6.39
C HIS A 201 -14.34 -3.87 -6.68
N ASP A 202 -13.43 -4.76 -6.25
CA ASP A 202 -13.56 -6.21 -6.37
C ASP A 202 -14.21 -6.88 -5.14
N GLY A 203 -14.48 -6.10 -4.08
CA GLY A 203 -15.10 -6.54 -2.84
C GLY A 203 -14.12 -7.08 -1.80
N VAL A 204 -12.81 -7.04 -2.05
CA VAL A 204 -11.76 -7.55 -1.14
C VAL A 204 -10.64 -6.54 -0.99
N VAL A 205 -10.48 -6.00 0.23
CA VAL A 205 -9.35 -5.12 0.52
C VAL A 205 -8.05 -5.93 0.66
N ASN A 206 -7.10 -5.70 -0.24
CA ASN A 206 -5.84 -6.44 -0.29
C ASN A 206 -4.67 -5.59 -0.83
N ALA A 207 -3.56 -6.26 -1.18
CA ALA A 207 -2.35 -5.61 -1.70
C ALA A 207 -2.60 -4.74 -2.96
N ALA A 208 -3.56 -5.10 -3.81
CA ALA A 208 -3.92 -4.32 -4.99
C ALA A 208 -4.53 -2.96 -4.60
N ASP A 209 -5.29 -2.90 -3.51
CA ASP A 209 -5.87 -1.65 -3.01
C ASP A 209 -4.82 -0.75 -2.38
N LEU A 210 -3.87 -1.34 -1.62
CA LEU A 210 -2.72 -0.60 -1.10
C LEU A 210 -1.86 -0.02 -2.22
N GLN A 211 -1.59 -0.78 -3.28
CA GLN A 211 -0.85 -0.26 -4.44
C GLN A 211 -1.57 0.91 -5.11
N ARG A 212 -2.91 0.92 -5.11
CA ARG A 212 -3.71 2.04 -5.65
C ARG A 212 -3.80 3.22 -4.70
N LEU A 213 -3.75 2.97 -3.39
CA LEU A 213 -3.68 4.01 -2.36
C LEU A 213 -2.42 4.86 -2.49
N GLY A 214 -1.30 4.23 -2.88
CA GLY A 214 0.02 4.84 -2.97
C GLY A 214 0.86 4.46 -1.75
N ILE A 215 1.94 3.73 -2.00
CA ILE A 215 2.80 3.16 -0.94
C ILE A 215 4.26 3.52 -1.18
N ALA A 216 4.96 3.77 -0.08
CA ALA A 216 6.40 4.01 0.00
C ALA A 216 7.21 2.74 0.25
N SER A 217 6.54 1.61 0.51
CA SER A 217 7.15 0.30 0.69
C SER A 217 6.64 -0.73 -0.31
N ASP A 218 7.28 -1.90 -0.33
CA ASP A 218 6.61 -3.09 -0.86
C ASP A 218 5.40 -3.44 0.02
N VAL A 219 4.41 -4.11 -0.56
CA VAL A 219 3.34 -4.74 0.24
C VAL A 219 3.82 -6.11 0.68
N VAL A 220 4.03 -6.28 1.98
CA VAL A 220 4.41 -7.57 2.56
C VAL A 220 3.14 -8.35 2.87
N GLN A 221 3.05 -9.59 2.37
CA GLN A 221 1.96 -10.50 2.65
C GLN A 221 2.47 -11.80 3.27
N VAL A 222 2.04 -12.07 4.49
CA VAL A 222 2.43 -13.25 5.25
C VAL A 222 1.20 -14.11 5.52
N PRO A 223 1.04 -15.24 4.81
CA PRO A 223 0.01 -16.22 5.15
C PRO A 223 0.46 -17.08 6.33
N PHE A 224 -0.44 -17.28 7.29
CA PHE A 224 -0.21 -18.01 8.53
C PHE A 224 -1.53 -18.62 9.03
N HIS A 225 -1.47 -19.46 10.06
CA HIS A 225 -2.62 -20.06 10.71
C HIS A 225 -2.77 -19.55 12.15
N ILE A 226 -4.01 -19.24 12.54
CA ILE A 226 -4.37 -18.83 13.90
C ILE A 226 -4.90 -20.05 14.64
N ASP A 227 -4.19 -20.50 15.67
CA ASP A 227 -4.53 -21.70 16.42
C ASP A 227 -5.85 -21.52 17.20
N GLY A 228 -6.71 -22.54 17.15
CA GLY A 228 -7.92 -22.62 17.97
C GLY A 228 -7.81 -23.50 19.21
N ALA A 229 -6.71 -24.21 19.41
CA ALA A 229 -6.52 -25.08 20.55
C ALA A 229 -6.39 -24.29 21.87
N PRO A 230 -6.88 -24.82 23.01
CA PRO A 230 -6.72 -24.21 24.32
C PRO A 230 -5.27 -24.27 24.81
N VAL A 231 -4.89 -23.31 25.66
CA VAL A 231 -3.66 -23.40 26.45
C VAL A 231 -3.89 -24.48 27.51
N ALA A 232 -3.13 -25.57 27.43
CA ALA A 232 -3.24 -26.74 28.32
C ALA A 232 -2.98 -26.40 29.80
#